data_AF-A0A851ICN7-F1
#
_entry.id   AF-A0A851ICN7-F1
#
_cell.length_a   1.000
_cell.length_b   1.000
_cell.length_c   1.000
_cell.angle_alpha   90.00
_cell.angle_beta   90.00
_cell.angle_gamma   90.00
#
_symmetry.space_group_name_H-M   'P 1'
#
loop_
_entity.id
_entity.type
_entity.pdbx_description
1 polymer ?
#
loop_
_entity_poly.entity_id
_entity_poly.type
_entity_poly.pdbx_seq_one_letter_code
_entity_poly.pdbx_strand_id
1 'polypeptide(L)' 'MRARKDETQEETAKALGVSTQTYNAWEKNISNVAVSKVLAVARHFGVKISDIFLP' A
#
# COMPACT_ATOMS: atom_id res chain seq x y z
N MET A 1 -1.67 2.99 -7.89
CA MET A 1 -0.23 2.82 -7.55
C MET A 1 0.37 1.54 -8.15
N ARG A 2 -0.32 0.39 -8.09
CA ARG A 2 0.15 -0.88 -8.68
C ARG A 2 0.53 -0.84 -10.17
N ALA A 3 -0.21 -0.09 -10.99
CA ALA A 3 0.09 0.07 -12.41
C ALA A 3 1.47 0.69 -12.71
N ARG A 4 2.13 1.31 -11.72
CA ARG A 4 3.50 1.87 -11.88
C ARG A 4 4.60 0.82 -11.76
N LYS A 5 4.30 -0.34 -11.15
CA LYS A 5 5.26 -1.44 -10.93
C LYS A 5 4.85 -2.76 -11.62
N ASP A 6 3.69 -2.77 -12.29
CA ASP A 6 3.09 -3.97 -12.90
C ASP A 6 2.91 -5.14 -11.91
N GLU A 7 2.69 -4.82 -10.63
CA GLU A 7 2.52 -5.81 -9.56
C GLU A 7 1.05 -6.17 -9.35
N THR A 8 0.79 -7.45 -9.14
CA THR A 8 -0.50 -7.96 -8.66
C THR A 8 -0.73 -7.60 -7.19
N GLN A 9 -1.98 -7.73 -6.77
CA GLN A 9 -2.42 -7.50 -5.39
C GLN A 9 -1.71 -8.47 -4.42
N GLU A 10 -1.49 -9.71 -4.86
CA GLU A 10 -0.77 -10.75 -4.12
C GLU A 10 0.72 -10.47 -4.00
N GLU A 11 1.38 -10.08 -5.09
CA GLU A 11 2.81 -9.75 -5.07
C GLU A 11 3.10 -8.58 -4.15
N THR A 12 2.26 -7.53 -4.23
CA THR A 12 2.40 -6.37 -3.36
C THR A 12 2.16 -6.75 -1.90
N ALA A 13 1.12 -7.53 -1.61
CA ALA A 13 0.83 -7.98 -0.26
C ALA A 13 1.97 -8.83 0.33
N LYS A 14 2.53 -9.73 -0.49
CA LYS A 14 3.69 -10.56 -0.13
C LYS A 14 4.93 -9.71 0.16
N ALA A 15 5.22 -8.71 -0.67
CA ALA A 15 6.34 -7.80 -0.47
C ALA A 15 6.19 -6.96 0.81
N LEU A 16 4.94 -6.62 1.17
CA LEU A 16 4.60 -5.87 2.38
C LEU A 16 4.42 -6.73 3.63
N GLY A 17 4.51 -8.06 3.51
CA GLY A 17 4.33 -9.00 4.62
C GLY A 17 2.89 -8.99 5.19
N VAL A 18 1.89 -8.72 4.36
CA VAL A 18 0.47 -8.73 4.76
C VAL A 18 -0.33 -9.69 3.89
N SER A 19 -1.55 -10.03 4.33
CA SER A 19 -2.45 -10.83 3.49
C SER A 19 -2.96 -10.01 2.29
N THR A 20 -3.28 -10.68 1.19
CA THR A 20 -3.90 -10.06 0.01
C THR A 20 -5.19 -9.33 0.36
N GLN A 21 -5.99 -9.87 1.29
CA GLN A 21 -7.21 -9.24 1.79
C GLN A 21 -6.91 -7.94 2.54
N THR A 22 -5.87 -7.93 3.38
CA THR A 22 -5.41 -6.73 4.08
C THR A 22 -5.01 -5.64 3.07
N TYR A 23 -4.24 -5.99 2.05
CA TYR A 23 -3.84 -5.04 1.03
C TYR A 23 -5.03 -4.54 0.18
N ASN A 24 -5.95 -5.44 -0.20
CA ASN A 24 -7.20 -5.07 -0.89
C ASN A 24 -8.04 -4.07 -0.06
N ALA A 25 -8.14 -4.28 1.25
CA ALA A 25 -8.82 -3.34 2.14
C ALA A 25 -8.13 -1.96 2.17
N TRP A 26 -6.79 -1.92 2.11
CA TRP A 26 -6.05 -0.66 2.05
C TRP A 26 -6.30 0.08 0.74
N GLU A 27 -6.36 -0.63 -0.39
CA GLU A 27 -6.70 0.01 -1.68
C GLU A 27 -8.11 0.61 -1.67
N LYS A 28 -9.04 0.04 -0.90
CA LYS A 28 -10.40 0.58 -0.73
C LYS A 28 -10.49 1.73 0.26
N ASN A 29 -9.72 1.67 1.35
CA ASN A 29 -9.77 2.68 2.41
C ASN A 29 -8.44 2.72 3.19
N ILE A 30 -7.49 3.50 2.69
CA ILE A 30 -6.16 3.61 3.28
C ILE A 30 -6.10 4.58 4.47
N SER A 31 -7.10 5.44 4.64
CA SER A 31 -7.13 6.47 5.69
C SER A 31 -7.32 5.91 7.09
N ASN A 32 -7.85 4.69 7.22
CA ASN A 32 -7.97 3.97 8.49
C ASN A 32 -6.82 2.98 8.74
N VAL A 33 -5.74 3.03 7.95
CA VAL A 33 -4.59 2.13 8.08
C VAL A 33 -3.54 2.79 8.96
N ALA A 34 -2.97 2.00 9.89
CA ALA A 34 -1.89 2.49 10.74
C ALA A 34 -0.74 3.10 9.92
N VAL A 35 -0.27 4.29 10.33
CA VAL A 35 0.76 5.06 9.62
C VAL A 35 2.03 4.24 9.37
N SER A 36 2.41 3.34 10.27
CA SER A 36 3.56 2.43 10.11
C SER A 36 3.44 1.50 8.90
N LYS A 37 2.21 1.07 8.57
CA LYS A 37 1.94 0.23 7.41
C LYS A 37 1.86 1.05 6.12
N VAL A 38 1.30 2.26 6.20
CA VAL A 38 1.33 3.21 5.08
C VAL A 38 2.76 3.60 4.71
N LEU A 39 3.63 3.75 5.71
CA LEU A 39 5.07 3.96 5.49
C LEU A 39 5.73 2.77 4.79
N ALA A 40 5.31 1.53 5.07
CA ALA A 40 5.81 0.36 4.36
C ALA A 40 5.38 0.37 2.88
N VAL A 41 4.12 0.70 2.59
CA VAL A 41 3.60 0.89 1.22
C VAL A 41 4.37 2.00 0.51
N ALA A 42 4.52 3.15 1.14
CA ALA A 42 5.24 4.31 0.62
C ALA A 42 6.69 3.95 0.24
N ARG A 43 7.39 3.25 1.14
CA ARG A 43 8.75 2.74 0.88
C ARG A 43 8.79 1.72 -0.27
N HIS A 44 7.83 0.78 -0.32
CA HIS A 44 7.77 -0.22 -1.37
C HIS A 44 7.57 0.39 -2.77
N PHE A 45 6.76 1.45 -2.86
CA PHE A 45 6.48 2.15 -4.12
C PHE A 45 7.39 3.37 -4.38
N GLY A 46 8.29 3.70 -3.45
CA GLY A 46 9.17 4.87 -3.56
C GLY A 46 8.42 6.22 -3.56
N VAL A 47 7.20 6.25 -3.02
CA VAL A 47 6.37 7.46 -2.94
C VAL A 47 6.42 8.06 -1.54
N LYS A 48 6.15 9.36 -1.40
CA LYS A 48 6.07 9.97 -0.07
C LYS A 48 4.72 9.60 0.56
N ILE A 49 4.67 9.44 1.89
CA ILE A 49 3.39 9.21 2.60
C ILE A 49 2.37 10.32 2.29
N SER A 50 2.84 11.56 2.11
CA SER A 50 2.02 12.69 1.69
C SER A 50 1.29 12.43 0.36
N ASP A 51 1.83 11.60 -0.53
CA ASP A 51 1.18 11.27 -1.81
C ASP A 51 0.08 10.21 -1.64
N ILE A 52 0.05 9.52 -0.49
CA ILE A 52 -0.94 8.49 -0.12
C ILE A 52 -2.04 9.09 0.76
N PHE A 53 -1.65 10.01 1.64
CA PHE A 53 -2.53 10.75 2.55
C PHE A 53 -2.64 12.19 2.06
N LEU A 54 -3.52 12.46 1.10
CA LEU A 54 -4.01 13.81 0.85
C LEU A 54 -5.55 13.79 0.67
N PRO A 55 -6.24 14.84 1.17
CA PRO A 55 -7.69 14.98 1.18
C PRO A 55 -8.32 15.16 -0.21
#